data_AF-A0A7X1FJE4-F1
#
_entry.id   AF-A0A7X1FJE4-F1
#
_cell.length_a   1.000
_cell.length_b   1.000
_cell.length_c   1.000
_cell.angle_alpha   90.00
_cell.angle_beta   90.00
_cell.angle_gamma   90.00
#
_symmetry.space_group_name_H-M   'P 1'
#
loop_
_entity.id
_entity.type
_entity.pdbx_description
1 polymer ?
#
loop_
_entity_poly.entity_id
_entity_poly.type
_entity_poly.pdbx_seq_one_letter_code
_entity_poly.pdbx_strand_id
1 'polypeptide(L)'
;MEAPQDTTHPFEADPTLKCYSAKQVAVASTWAEHFCIPAARRRQFLRDYLRSTSSTRCWTTSVVHQGQTLVICRLGSMLQWFDGRSIKAAIITKQSRIPLSTPSSRAALGLAGRLENLRRISADAVLTSFCRSARHLGQQLVQEDLGETFAGVTLQSDEVRGPHRRYTRPRTNFYMKQIGSSIKAFCSHLDPAILFALRSARCPDPRVYNWLAAGDQTRRLQALKAQPVLIPLIVILSYSSDDLPLWPTQVELKYEAPPWPTVQELTPAHGTITPGAEANLIGAAADQGISISDVLSWLFKAPKSSIRFLGTCRPGHIGGALSQLQREGRNAGWHHLLLGATAGNRRPRNRSDWKVFLDLIQQLPYEILFHVSQQKLNLNLLFKGCPTSWNDSTWPYVIAGIKDYTEIYRNLEHKKLDARKKVSDFFLRSNYAEIANKVELFHQDLPRIRAQIDNALGALEEADELFEWPPLLLSGPITCPNGIEIVELLCPNDLFEEELRMRHCVGSYDYSTYRGDCRIISLRHNSNSLATAELRIDKKTTSSSKNPRVLCAQLRAHRNAPVSTGTPAKTAFDWFLTQLNSGAITSNLSWPNLTRGMARYTRSSRQELLEEEVANWVDRHLVGRA
;
A
#
# COMPACT_ATOMS: atom_id res chain seq x y z
N MET A 1 -39.04 -26.02 -48.36
CA MET A 1 -38.52 -26.78 -47.20
C MET A 1 -38.30 -25.78 -46.09
N GLU A 2 -39.33 -25.54 -45.29
CA GLU A 2 -39.20 -24.78 -44.04
C GLU A 2 -38.43 -25.64 -43.04
N ALA A 3 -37.34 -25.10 -42.52
CA ALA A 3 -36.63 -25.71 -41.40
C ALA A 3 -37.57 -25.73 -40.18
N PRO A 4 -37.68 -26.85 -39.45
CA PRO A 4 -38.52 -26.88 -38.27
C PRO A 4 -37.99 -25.88 -37.25
N GLN A 5 -38.84 -24.91 -36.89
CA GLN A 5 -38.64 -24.07 -35.72
C GLN A 5 -38.69 -24.97 -34.49
N ASP A 6 -37.51 -25.29 -33.95
CA ASP A 6 -37.36 -25.98 -32.67
C ASP A 6 -37.84 -25.03 -31.55
N THR A 7 -39.15 -24.99 -31.39
CA THR A 7 -39.90 -24.24 -30.37
C THR A 7 -40.11 -25.07 -29.12
N THR A 8 -39.24 -26.05 -28.86
CA THR A 8 -39.18 -26.63 -27.53
C THR A 8 -38.56 -25.61 -26.58
N HIS A 9 -39.44 -24.89 -25.86
CA HIS A 9 -39.02 -24.07 -24.74
C HIS A 9 -38.11 -24.93 -23.84
N PRO A 10 -36.93 -24.44 -23.42
CA PRO A 10 -35.98 -25.20 -22.61
C PRO A 10 -36.55 -25.70 -21.25
N PHE A 11 -37.79 -25.34 -20.94
CA PHE A 11 -38.59 -25.80 -19.81
C PHE A 11 -38.97 -27.28 -19.84
N GLU A 12 -39.27 -27.87 -21.00
CA GLU A 12 -40.01 -29.15 -21.00
C GLU A 12 -39.10 -30.40 -20.85
N ALA A 13 -37.83 -30.31 -21.23
CA ALA A 13 -36.92 -31.46 -21.30
C ALA A 13 -36.06 -31.70 -20.04
N ASP A 14 -36.06 -30.78 -19.06
CA ASP A 14 -35.19 -30.90 -17.88
C ASP A 14 -35.99 -31.08 -16.58
N PRO A 15 -36.12 -32.32 -16.06
CA PRO A 15 -36.91 -32.60 -14.86
C PRO A 15 -36.39 -31.86 -13.61
N THR A 16 -35.11 -31.46 -13.58
CA THR A 16 -34.53 -30.70 -12.46
C THR A 16 -34.93 -29.23 -12.44
N LEU A 17 -35.43 -28.69 -13.56
CA LEU A 17 -35.91 -27.30 -13.63
C LEU A 17 -37.39 -27.17 -13.25
N LYS A 18 -38.14 -28.28 -13.25
CA LYS A 18 -39.58 -28.32 -12.90
C LYS A 18 -39.88 -27.94 -11.45
N CYS A 19 -38.88 -27.98 -10.56
CA CYS A 19 -39.03 -27.54 -9.17
C CYS A 19 -38.94 -26.01 -9.00
N TYR A 20 -38.62 -25.25 -10.06
CA TYR A 20 -38.58 -23.79 -10.03
C TYR A 20 -39.78 -23.18 -10.78
N SER A 21 -40.25 -22.03 -10.31
CA SER A 21 -41.34 -21.31 -10.97
C SER A 21 -40.94 -20.80 -12.37
N ALA A 22 -41.93 -20.64 -13.25
CA ALA A 22 -41.70 -20.11 -14.59
C ALA A 22 -40.96 -18.75 -14.58
N LYS A 23 -41.27 -17.91 -13.59
CA LYS A 23 -40.60 -16.62 -13.39
C LYS A 23 -39.11 -16.76 -13.04
N GLN A 24 -38.75 -17.71 -12.18
CA GLN A 24 -37.35 -17.95 -11.80
C GLN A 24 -36.52 -18.41 -13.01
N VAL A 25 -37.06 -19.36 -13.78
CA VAL A 25 -36.39 -19.88 -14.98
C VAL A 25 -36.29 -18.79 -16.06
N ALA A 26 -37.30 -17.95 -16.25
CA ALA A 26 -37.23 -16.81 -17.17
C ALA A 26 -36.10 -15.84 -16.79
N VAL A 27 -35.96 -15.49 -15.51
CA VAL A 27 -34.85 -14.65 -15.02
C VAL A 27 -33.49 -15.31 -15.26
N ALA A 28 -33.36 -16.62 -15.01
CA ALA A 28 -32.13 -17.36 -15.28
C ALA A 28 -31.78 -17.36 -16.78
N SER A 29 -32.79 -17.52 -17.65
CA SER A 29 -32.64 -17.44 -19.11
C SER A 29 -32.19 -16.06 -19.57
N THR A 30 -32.71 -14.98 -18.99
CA THR A 30 -32.26 -13.61 -19.27
C THR A 30 -30.79 -13.42 -18.90
N TRP A 31 -30.34 -13.98 -17.77
CA TRP A 31 -28.92 -13.92 -17.42
C TRP A 31 -28.05 -14.75 -18.35
N ALA A 32 -28.51 -15.94 -18.76
CA ALA A 32 -27.79 -16.75 -19.74
C ALA A 32 -27.59 -16.00 -21.07
N GLU A 33 -28.59 -15.23 -21.52
CA GLU A 33 -28.49 -14.34 -22.68
C GLU A 33 -27.52 -13.18 -22.45
N HIS A 34 -27.64 -12.50 -21.29
CA HIS A 34 -26.76 -11.40 -20.93
C HIS A 34 -25.27 -11.81 -20.90
N PHE A 35 -24.99 -13.04 -20.48
CA PHE A 35 -23.64 -13.60 -20.43
C PHE A 35 -23.25 -14.36 -21.71
N CYS A 36 -24.08 -14.32 -22.76
CA CYS A 36 -23.85 -14.98 -24.04
C CYS A 36 -23.50 -16.48 -23.89
N ILE A 37 -24.15 -17.18 -22.95
CA ILE A 37 -23.87 -18.59 -22.68
C ILE A 37 -24.26 -19.44 -23.90
N PRO A 38 -23.33 -20.24 -24.47
CA PRO A 38 -23.63 -21.08 -25.62
C PRO A 38 -24.79 -22.05 -25.35
N ALA A 39 -25.60 -22.34 -26.37
CA ALA A 39 -26.76 -23.23 -26.24
C ALA A 39 -26.43 -24.57 -25.59
N ALA A 40 -25.28 -25.17 -25.94
CA ALA A 40 -24.79 -26.42 -25.37
C ALA A 40 -24.55 -26.38 -23.84
N ARG A 41 -24.27 -25.20 -23.28
CA ARG A 41 -23.99 -24.99 -21.85
C ARG A 41 -25.14 -24.32 -21.10
N ARG A 42 -26.14 -23.79 -21.81
CA ARG A 42 -27.25 -23.02 -21.25
C ARG A 42 -28.01 -23.82 -20.20
N ARG A 43 -28.31 -25.10 -20.46
CA ARG A 43 -29.02 -25.96 -19.49
C ARG A 43 -28.28 -26.10 -18.15
N GLN A 44 -26.97 -26.34 -18.20
CA GLN A 44 -26.14 -26.46 -17.01
C GLN A 44 -26.06 -25.14 -16.24
N PHE A 45 -25.89 -24.02 -16.95
CA PHE A 45 -25.91 -22.69 -16.35
C PHE A 45 -27.24 -22.41 -15.61
N LEU A 46 -28.39 -22.70 -16.22
CA LEU A 46 -29.69 -22.50 -15.58
C LEU A 46 -29.80 -23.30 -14.27
N ARG A 47 -29.39 -24.58 -14.28
CA ARG A 47 -29.38 -25.44 -13.10
C ARG A 47 -28.51 -24.86 -11.99
N ASP A 48 -27.28 -24.48 -12.32
CA ASP A 48 -26.31 -23.97 -11.33
C ASP A 48 -26.78 -22.64 -10.74
N TYR A 49 -27.25 -21.72 -11.59
CA TYR A 49 -27.77 -20.43 -11.17
C TYR A 49 -29.01 -20.55 -10.26
N LEU A 50 -29.99 -21.34 -10.67
CA LEU A 50 -31.22 -21.52 -9.89
C LEU A 50 -30.95 -22.24 -8.56
N ARG A 51 -30.11 -23.27 -8.58
CA ARG A 51 -29.69 -23.97 -7.36
C ARG A 51 -28.95 -23.05 -6.41
N SER A 52 -27.98 -22.28 -6.91
CA SER A 52 -27.17 -21.38 -6.10
C SER A 52 -28.01 -20.24 -5.50
N THR A 53 -28.92 -19.67 -6.28
CA THR A 53 -29.76 -18.53 -5.86
C THR A 53 -31.00 -18.92 -5.05
N SER A 54 -31.30 -20.22 -4.93
CA SER A 54 -32.40 -20.73 -4.11
C SER A 54 -32.18 -20.57 -2.60
N SER A 55 -30.94 -20.34 -2.17
CA SER A 55 -30.59 -20.12 -0.76
C SER A 55 -29.61 -18.96 -0.61
N THR A 56 -29.67 -18.27 0.53
CA THR A 56 -28.76 -17.15 0.82
C THR A 56 -27.33 -17.60 1.12
N ARG A 57 -27.12 -18.89 1.45
CA ARG A 57 -25.84 -19.47 1.90
C ARG A 57 -25.18 -18.71 3.06
N CYS A 58 -25.99 -17.93 3.76
CA CYS A 58 -25.60 -17.11 4.89
C CYS A 58 -26.64 -17.34 5.98
N TRP A 59 -26.19 -17.84 7.14
CA TRP A 59 -27.07 -18.09 8.27
C TRP A 59 -26.28 -18.12 9.58
N THR A 60 -26.98 -18.00 10.70
CA THR A 60 -26.43 -18.19 12.04
C THR A 60 -27.42 -18.98 12.88
N THR A 61 -26.91 -19.91 13.68
CA THR A 61 -27.69 -20.72 14.61
C THR A 61 -26.93 -20.90 15.91
N SER A 62 -27.64 -21.11 17.02
CA SER A 62 -27.06 -21.46 18.30
C SER A 62 -27.58 -22.83 18.76
N VAL A 63 -26.72 -23.58 19.44
CA VAL A 63 -27.02 -24.93 19.90
C VAL A 63 -26.30 -25.20 21.20
N VAL A 64 -26.94 -25.91 22.12
CA VAL A 64 -26.28 -26.39 23.34
C VAL A 64 -25.57 -27.70 23.03
N HIS A 65 -24.25 -27.71 23.14
CA HIS A 65 -23.41 -28.89 22.93
C HIS A 65 -22.51 -29.10 24.14
N GLN A 66 -22.55 -30.28 24.75
CA GLN A 66 -21.78 -30.61 25.96
C GLN A 66 -21.95 -29.59 27.10
N GLY A 67 -23.17 -29.08 27.28
CA GLY A 67 -23.49 -28.10 28.33
C GLY A 67 -23.06 -26.65 28.01
N GLN A 68 -22.48 -26.38 26.84
CA GLN A 68 -22.07 -25.04 26.42
C GLN A 68 -22.89 -24.56 25.22
N THR A 69 -23.24 -23.28 25.19
CA THR A 69 -23.88 -22.66 24.02
C THR A 69 -22.82 -22.40 22.96
N LEU A 70 -22.92 -23.15 21.86
CA LEU A 70 -22.11 -23.01 20.66
C LEU A 70 -22.90 -22.22 19.61
N VAL A 71 -22.27 -21.22 19.01
CA VAL A 71 -22.88 -20.39 17.97
C VAL A 71 -22.16 -20.65 16.66
N ILE A 72 -22.90 -21.00 15.61
CA ILE A 72 -22.34 -21.39 14.31
C ILE A 72 -22.88 -20.43 13.25
N CYS A 73 -21.99 -19.85 12.47
CA CYS A 73 -22.30 -18.90 11.41
C CYS A 73 -21.68 -19.35 10.10
N ARG A 74 -22.51 -19.50 9.06
CA ARG A 74 -22.08 -19.71 7.69
C ARG A 74 -22.11 -18.38 6.94
N LEU A 75 -21.02 -18.08 6.23
CA LEU A 75 -20.87 -16.93 5.35
C LEU A 75 -20.32 -17.42 3.99
N GLY A 76 -21.21 -17.93 3.13
CA GLY A 76 -20.86 -18.48 1.83
C GLY A 76 -19.95 -19.71 1.93
N SER A 77 -18.70 -19.55 1.53
CA SER A 77 -17.62 -20.55 1.57
C SER A 77 -16.90 -20.61 2.93
N MET A 78 -17.24 -19.76 3.90
CA MET A 78 -16.64 -19.75 5.23
C MET A 78 -17.63 -20.20 6.30
N LEU A 79 -17.14 -20.98 7.26
CA LEU A 79 -17.83 -21.30 8.51
C LEU A 79 -17.05 -20.72 9.67
N GLN A 80 -17.71 -19.96 10.55
CA GLN A 80 -17.13 -19.50 11.80
C GLN A 80 -18.02 -19.91 12.98
N TRP A 81 -17.42 -20.13 14.13
CA TRP A 81 -18.14 -20.49 15.33
C TRP A 81 -17.54 -19.88 16.59
N PHE A 82 -18.38 -19.75 17.62
CA PHE A 82 -18.00 -19.31 18.95
C PHE A 82 -18.35 -20.42 19.94
N ASP A 83 -17.35 -20.94 20.64
CA ASP A 83 -17.46 -22.05 21.60
C ASP A 83 -17.72 -21.58 23.04
N GLY A 84 -18.13 -20.33 23.23
CA GLY A 84 -18.26 -19.71 24.54
C GLY A 84 -16.98 -19.05 25.06
N ARG A 85 -15.83 -19.33 24.43
CA ARG A 85 -14.52 -18.73 24.81
C ARG A 85 -13.84 -18.02 23.66
N SER A 86 -13.82 -18.62 22.48
CA SER A 86 -13.05 -18.18 21.33
C SER A 86 -13.82 -18.28 20.03
N ILE A 87 -13.51 -17.38 19.11
CA ILE A 87 -14.01 -17.37 17.74
C ILE A 87 -13.02 -18.14 16.87
N LYS A 88 -13.52 -19.14 16.15
CA LYS A 88 -12.76 -19.97 15.21
C LYS A 88 -13.42 -19.90 13.83
N ALA A 89 -12.65 -20.14 12.77
CA ALA A 89 -13.19 -20.24 11.42
C ALA A 89 -12.42 -21.20 10.53
N ALA A 90 -13.14 -21.75 9.55
CA ALA A 90 -12.61 -22.68 8.55
C ALA A 90 -13.25 -22.44 7.18
N ILE A 91 -12.51 -22.76 6.12
CA ILE A 91 -13.06 -22.81 4.77
C ILE A 91 -13.92 -24.06 4.59
N ILE A 92 -15.08 -23.90 3.99
CA ILE A 92 -16.02 -24.96 3.65
C ILE A 92 -15.57 -25.61 2.34
N THR A 93 -15.33 -26.92 2.36
CA THR A 93 -15.07 -27.72 1.18
C THR A 93 -16.28 -28.59 0.84
N LYS A 94 -16.30 -29.20 -0.36
CA LYS A 94 -17.36 -30.16 -0.76
C LYS A 94 -17.47 -31.32 0.25
N GLN A 95 -16.36 -31.71 0.89
CA GLN A 95 -16.30 -32.77 1.91
C GLN A 95 -16.83 -32.34 3.28
N SER A 96 -16.92 -31.03 3.55
CA SER A 96 -17.38 -30.51 4.84
C SER A 96 -18.87 -30.75 5.09
N ARG A 97 -19.68 -31.08 4.07
CA ARG A 97 -21.13 -31.36 4.15
C ARG A 97 -21.91 -30.32 4.98
N ILE A 98 -21.59 -29.04 4.79
CA ILE A 98 -22.25 -27.94 5.52
C ILE A 98 -23.57 -27.57 4.81
N PRO A 99 -24.70 -27.48 5.52
CA PRO A 99 -25.99 -27.08 4.96
C PRO A 99 -25.97 -25.68 4.32
N LEU A 100 -26.63 -25.54 3.17
CA LEU A 100 -26.75 -24.26 2.46
C LEU A 100 -27.75 -23.32 3.13
N SER A 101 -28.85 -23.86 3.66
CA SER A 101 -29.83 -23.17 4.49
C SER A 101 -29.56 -23.39 5.98
N THR A 102 -30.22 -22.60 6.83
CA THR A 102 -30.16 -22.75 8.29
C THR A 102 -30.52 -24.19 8.69
N PRO A 103 -29.64 -24.92 9.39
CA PRO A 103 -29.91 -26.29 9.78
C PRO A 103 -31.01 -26.39 10.83
N SER A 104 -31.73 -27.52 10.85
CA SER A 104 -32.62 -27.88 11.97
C SER A 104 -31.80 -28.12 13.24
N SER A 105 -32.43 -28.09 14.42
CA SER A 105 -31.75 -28.28 15.70
C SER A 105 -30.95 -29.60 15.77
N ARG A 106 -31.51 -30.69 15.23
CA ARG A 106 -30.82 -31.99 15.15
C ARG A 106 -29.59 -31.94 14.24
N ALA A 107 -29.69 -31.27 13.09
CA ALA A 107 -28.57 -31.12 12.15
C ALA A 107 -27.49 -30.17 12.72
N ALA A 108 -27.88 -29.13 13.45
CA ALA A 108 -26.97 -28.22 14.15
C ALA A 108 -26.19 -28.95 15.26
N LEU A 109 -26.85 -29.82 16.05
CA LEU A 109 -26.19 -30.69 17.04
C LEU A 109 -25.19 -31.64 16.38
N GLY A 110 -25.58 -32.27 15.26
CA GLY A 110 -24.68 -33.13 14.49
C GLY A 110 -23.47 -32.38 13.93
N LEU A 111 -23.67 -31.11 13.51
CA LEU A 111 -22.58 -30.23 13.06
C LEU A 111 -21.65 -29.85 14.20
N ALA A 112 -22.19 -29.51 15.38
CA ALA A 112 -21.41 -29.16 16.57
C ALA A 112 -20.37 -30.24 16.92
N GLY A 113 -20.79 -31.51 16.94
CA GLY A 113 -19.92 -32.64 17.28
C GLY A 113 -18.79 -32.94 16.28
N ARG A 114 -18.76 -32.26 15.12
CA ARG A 114 -17.73 -32.42 14.08
C ARG A 114 -16.96 -31.14 13.76
N LEU A 115 -17.23 -30.02 14.42
CA LEU A 115 -16.56 -28.74 14.13
C LEU A 115 -15.04 -28.82 14.31
N GLU A 116 -14.58 -29.41 15.41
CA GLU A 116 -13.15 -29.61 15.69
C GLU A 116 -12.48 -30.54 14.66
N ASN A 117 -13.26 -31.37 13.97
CA ASN A 117 -12.79 -32.28 12.92
C ASN A 117 -12.79 -31.65 11.52
N LEU A 118 -13.28 -30.41 11.34
CA LEU A 118 -13.17 -29.67 10.08
C LEU A 118 -11.70 -29.30 9.86
N ARG A 119 -10.93 -30.20 9.23
CA ARG A 119 -9.48 -30.07 9.01
C ARG A 119 -9.08 -28.74 8.34
N ARG A 120 -8.31 -27.95 9.11
CA ARG A 120 -7.01 -27.28 8.81
C ARG A 120 -6.88 -26.26 7.69
N ILE A 121 -7.91 -25.92 6.92
CA ILE A 121 -7.85 -24.69 6.11
C ILE A 121 -8.39 -23.54 6.97
N SER A 122 -7.50 -22.98 7.79
CA SER A 122 -7.80 -21.83 8.64
C SER A 122 -8.31 -20.68 7.78
N ALA A 123 -9.46 -20.12 8.15
CA ALA A 123 -9.99 -18.92 7.55
C ALA A 123 -9.91 -17.76 8.56
N ASP A 124 -9.81 -16.54 8.05
CA ASP A 124 -9.95 -15.35 8.89
C ASP A 124 -11.44 -15.10 9.16
N ALA A 125 -11.86 -15.35 10.40
CA ALA A 125 -13.21 -15.03 10.86
C ALA A 125 -13.52 -13.53 10.68
N VAL A 126 -14.81 -13.17 10.69
CA VAL A 126 -15.24 -11.76 10.54
C VAL A 126 -16.26 -11.35 11.60
N LEU A 127 -16.13 -10.12 12.08
CA LEU A 127 -17.09 -9.47 13.00
C LEU A 127 -17.83 -8.29 12.36
N THR A 128 -17.55 -7.99 11.09
CA THR A 128 -18.17 -6.89 10.35
C THR A 128 -18.26 -7.19 8.86
N SER A 129 -19.33 -6.73 8.22
CA SER A 129 -19.46 -6.79 6.76
C SER A 129 -18.65 -5.69 6.05
N PHE A 130 -18.07 -4.74 6.79
CA PHE A 130 -17.31 -3.61 6.22
C PHE A 130 -15.82 -3.93 5.97
N CYS A 131 -15.36 -5.17 6.19
CA CYS A 131 -13.97 -5.57 5.98
C CYS A 131 -13.71 -6.15 4.58
N ARG A 132 -12.43 -6.31 4.21
CA ARG A 132 -12.01 -6.86 2.91
C ARG A 132 -12.46 -8.32 2.74
N SER A 133 -12.30 -9.14 3.78
CA SER A 133 -12.68 -10.56 3.76
C SER A 133 -14.17 -10.76 3.51
N ALA A 134 -15.05 -9.99 4.18
CA ALA A 134 -16.49 -10.04 3.94
C ALA A 134 -16.88 -9.63 2.51
N ARG A 135 -16.22 -8.61 1.94
CA ARG A 135 -16.44 -8.22 0.53
C ARG A 135 -15.99 -9.31 -0.44
N HIS A 136 -14.87 -9.97 -0.15
CA HIS A 136 -14.39 -11.08 -0.96
C HIS A 136 -15.37 -12.26 -0.93
N LEU A 137 -15.88 -12.64 0.25
CA LEU A 137 -16.95 -13.65 0.38
C LEU A 137 -18.20 -13.26 -0.41
N GLY A 138 -18.61 -11.98 -0.35
CA GLY A 138 -19.72 -11.46 -1.13
C GLY A 138 -19.50 -11.59 -2.64
N GLN A 139 -18.29 -11.31 -3.13
CA GLN A 139 -17.93 -11.47 -4.54
C GLN A 139 -17.88 -12.94 -4.96
N GLN A 140 -17.32 -13.82 -4.12
CA GLN A 140 -17.31 -15.26 -4.37
C GLN A 140 -18.73 -15.81 -4.50
N LEU A 141 -19.67 -15.40 -3.64
CA LEU A 141 -21.08 -15.80 -3.73
C LEU A 141 -21.74 -15.40 -5.06
N VAL A 142 -21.39 -14.22 -5.60
CA VAL A 142 -21.86 -13.76 -6.92
C VAL A 142 -21.26 -14.59 -8.05
N GLN A 143 -19.99 -14.99 -7.93
CA GLN A 143 -19.34 -15.86 -8.92
C GLN A 143 -19.90 -17.28 -8.87
N GLU A 144 -20.11 -17.82 -7.67
CA GLU A 144 -20.73 -19.14 -7.46
C GLU A 144 -22.13 -19.23 -8.07
N ASP A 145 -22.89 -18.13 -8.09
CA ASP A 145 -24.20 -18.09 -8.77
C ASP A 145 -24.11 -18.38 -10.27
N LEU A 146 -22.97 -18.16 -10.91
CA LEU A 146 -22.80 -18.38 -12.34
C LEU A 146 -22.32 -19.81 -12.68
N GLY A 147 -21.95 -20.59 -11.65
CA GLY A 147 -21.53 -21.98 -11.78
C GLY A 147 -20.13 -22.18 -12.38
N GLU A 148 -19.65 -23.43 -12.32
CA GLU A 148 -18.33 -23.82 -12.84
C GLU A 148 -18.21 -23.62 -14.37
N THR A 149 -19.34 -23.68 -15.09
CA THR A 149 -19.41 -23.43 -16.55
C THR A 149 -19.01 -22.02 -16.96
N PHE A 150 -19.06 -21.06 -16.05
CA PHE A 150 -18.63 -19.68 -16.23
C PHE A 150 -17.16 -19.45 -15.82
N ALA A 151 -16.49 -20.42 -15.18
CA ALA A 151 -15.13 -20.27 -14.63
C ALA A 151 -14.04 -19.98 -15.67
N GLY A 152 -14.33 -20.13 -16.98
CA GLY A 152 -13.44 -19.75 -18.08
C GLY A 152 -13.56 -18.27 -18.52
N VAL A 153 -14.64 -17.58 -18.14
CA VAL A 153 -14.78 -16.13 -18.29
C VAL A 153 -14.39 -15.53 -16.95
N THR A 154 -13.12 -15.14 -16.81
CA THR A 154 -12.64 -14.58 -15.56
C THR A 154 -13.35 -13.24 -15.33
N LEU A 155 -14.37 -13.19 -14.45
CA LEU A 155 -14.84 -11.93 -13.86
C LEU A 155 -13.69 -11.38 -13.01
N GLN A 156 -12.71 -10.74 -13.65
CA GLN A 156 -11.62 -10.08 -12.96
C GLN A 156 -12.20 -9.00 -12.06
N SER A 157 -11.50 -8.68 -10.97
CA SER A 157 -11.91 -7.64 -10.02
C SER A 157 -12.19 -6.28 -10.67
N ASP A 158 -11.61 -6.02 -11.84
CA ASP A 158 -11.79 -4.79 -12.62
C ASP A 158 -13.05 -4.77 -13.51
N GLU A 159 -13.71 -5.91 -13.75
CA GLU A 159 -14.97 -5.98 -14.50
C GLU A 159 -16.19 -5.46 -13.72
N VAL A 160 -15.99 -5.00 -12.49
CA VAL A 160 -16.97 -4.16 -11.75
C VAL A 160 -17.29 -2.86 -12.53
N ARG A 161 -16.43 -2.48 -13.51
CA ARG A 161 -16.64 -1.35 -14.44
C ARG A 161 -17.12 -1.76 -15.84
N GLY A 162 -17.28 -3.06 -16.13
CA GLY A 162 -17.65 -3.59 -17.45
C GLY A 162 -19.17 -3.79 -17.69
N PRO A 163 -19.55 -4.47 -18.78
CA PRO A 163 -20.96 -4.67 -19.19
C PRO A 163 -21.80 -5.46 -18.17
N HIS A 164 -21.15 -6.26 -17.30
CA HIS A 164 -21.81 -7.15 -16.33
C HIS A 164 -22.26 -6.46 -15.03
N ARG A 165 -22.08 -5.14 -14.91
CA ARG A 165 -22.46 -4.36 -13.71
C ARG A 165 -23.95 -4.46 -13.36
N ARG A 166 -24.81 -4.68 -14.37
CA ARG A 166 -26.25 -4.90 -14.18
C ARG A 166 -26.56 -6.14 -13.33
N TYR A 167 -25.69 -7.14 -13.38
CA TYR A 167 -25.79 -8.34 -12.56
C TYR A 167 -25.01 -8.20 -11.24
N THR A 168 -23.72 -7.87 -11.35
CA THR A 168 -22.78 -7.97 -10.22
C THR A 168 -23.09 -6.98 -9.10
N ARG A 169 -23.49 -5.74 -9.40
CA ARG A 169 -23.74 -4.71 -8.38
C ARG A 169 -24.98 -5.02 -7.52
N PRO A 170 -26.17 -5.30 -8.08
CA PRO A 170 -27.32 -5.69 -7.27
C PRO A 170 -27.08 -6.98 -6.47
N ARG A 171 -26.43 -7.98 -7.07
CA ARG A 171 -26.16 -9.27 -6.41
C ARG A 171 -25.14 -9.14 -5.28
N THR A 172 -24.07 -8.38 -5.49
CA THR A 172 -23.10 -8.07 -4.41
C THR A 172 -23.82 -7.39 -3.24
N ASN A 173 -24.64 -6.37 -3.51
CA ASN A 173 -25.39 -5.68 -2.45
C ASN A 173 -26.35 -6.61 -1.70
N PHE A 174 -27.00 -7.55 -2.40
CA PHE A 174 -27.83 -8.57 -1.79
C PHE A 174 -27.02 -9.45 -0.83
N TYR A 175 -25.92 -10.04 -1.27
CA TYR A 175 -25.10 -10.91 -0.40
C TYR A 175 -24.44 -10.15 0.74
N MET A 176 -24.00 -8.91 0.53
CA MET A 176 -23.46 -8.08 1.62
C MET A 176 -24.50 -7.81 2.72
N LYS A 177 -25.79 -7.66 2.38
CA LYS A 177 -26.87 -7.56 3.37
C LYS A 177 -27.07 -8.87 4.12
N GLN A 178 -27.03 -10.02 3.44
CA GLN A 178 -27.17 -11.34 4.07
C GLN A 178 -26.00 -11.64 5.02
N ILE A 179 -24.76 -11.40 4.56
CA ILE A 179 -23.55 -11.50 5.38
C ILE A 179 -23.67 -10.60 6.61
N GLY A 180 -24.06 -9.33 6.43
CA GLY A 180 -24.25 -8.40 7.53
C GLY A 180 -25.30 -8.87 8.55
N SER A 181 -26.42 -9.43 8.09
CA SER A 181 -27.47 -9.99 8.96
C SER A 181 -26.98 -11.19 9.76
N SER A 182 -26.29 -12.15 9.12
CA SER A 182 -25.71 -13.30 9.80
C SER A 182 -24.65 -12.89 10.82
N ILE A 183 -23.73 -11.99 10.46
CA ILE A 183 -22.73 -11.46 11.40
C ILE A 183 -23.40 -10.76 12.58
N LYS A 184 -24.48 -10.00 12.36
CA LYS A 184 -25.21 -9.34 13.45
C LYS A 184 -25.81 -10.37 14.43
N ALA A 185 -26.41 -11.44 13.91
CA ALA A 185 -26.95 -12.53 14.73
C ALA A 185 -25.84 -13.32 15.45
N PHE A 186 -24.67 -13.47 14.84
CA PHE A 186 -23.51 -14.07 15.49
C PHE A 186 -23.00 -13.20 16.65
N CYS A 187 -22.79 -11.92 16.38
CA CYS A 187 -22.30 -10.95 17.36
C CYS A 187 -23.24 -10.74 18.55
N SER A 188 -24.54 -11.04 18.46
CA SER A 188 -25.46 -10.91 19.60
C SER A 188 -25.20 -11.92 20.71
N HIS A 189 -24.39 -12.95 20.45
CA HIS A 189 -24.00 -13.97 21.43
C HIS A 189 -22.59 -13.76 21.99
N LEU A 190 -21.89 -12.73 21.54
CA LEU A 190 -20.55 -12.39 22.01
C LEU A 190 -20.63 -11.37 23.15
N ASP A 191 -19.54 -11.23 23.90
CA ASP A 191 -19.44 -10.27 25.01
C ASP A 191 -19.66 -8.82 24.50
N PRO A 192 -20.71 -8.12 24.98
CA PRO A 192 -21.03 -6.77 24.53
C PRO A 192 -19.95 -5.73 24.86
N ALA A 193 -19.25 -5.88 25.99
CA ALA A 193 -18.21 -4.95 26.43
C ALA A 193 -16.96 -5.07 25.54
N ILE A 194 -16.55 -6.29 25.19
CA ILE A 194 -15.47 -6.55 24.24
C ILE A 194 -15.84 -5.99 22.86
N LEU A 195 -17.06 -6.29 22.37
CA LEU A 195 -17.52 -5.75 21.08
C LEU A 195 -17.56 -4.23 21.04
N PHE A 196 -17.99 -3.58 22.13
CA PHE A 196 -17.98 -2.13 22.25
C PHE A 196 -16.55 -1.57 22.19
N ALA A 197 -15.60 -2.19 22.89
CA ALA A 197 -14.20 -1.77 22.88
C ALA A 197 -13.56 -1.91 21.49
N LEU A 198 -13.79 -3.03 20.80
CA LEU A 198 -13.30 -3.25 19.43
C LEU A 198 -13.85 -2.20 18.45
N ARG A 199 -15.16 -1.87 18.54
CA ARG A 199 -15.78 -0.82 17.72
C ARG A 199 -15.23 0.56 18.05
N SER A 200 -14.99 0.86 19.32
CA SER A 200 -14.39 2.11 19.78
C SER A 200 -12.95 2.28 19.26
N ALA A 201 -12.18 1.19 19.25
CA ALA A 201 -10.85 1.12 18.64
C ALA A 201 -10.90 1.04 17.10
N ARG A 202 -12.09 0.99 16.47
CA ARG A 202 -12.28 0.80 15.02
C ARG A 202 -11.57 -0.44 14.46
N CYS A 203 -11.46 -1.49 15.27
CA CYS A 203 -10.81 -2.75 14.90
C CYS A 203 -11.69 -3.95 15.30
N PRO A 204 -12.82 -4.21 14.61
CA PRO A 204 -13.65 -5.38 14.85
C PRO A 204 -13.01 -6.64 14.25
N ASP A 205 -11.84 -7.02 14.77
CA ASP A 205 -11.09 -8.21 14.35
C ASP A 205 -11.27 -9.35 15.38
N PRO A 206 -11.65 -10.57 14.96
CA PRO A 206 -11.85 -11.69 15.87
C PRO A 206 -10.59 -12.14 16.63
N ARG A 207 -9.38 -11.91 16.09
CA ARG A 207 -8.14 -12.24 16.83
C ARG A 207 -7.99 -11.32 18.04
N VAL A 208 -8.33 -10.05 17.89
CA VAL A 208 -8.34 -9.08 19.00
C VAL A 208 -9.47 -9.39 19.99
N TYR A 209 -10.63 -9.86 19.51
CA TYR A 209 -11.69 -10.38 20.38
C TYR A 209 -11.18 -11.54 21.24
N ASN A 210 -10.59 -12.56 20.61
CA ASN A 210 -10.06 -13.74 21.30
C ASN A 210 -8.97 -13.36 22.30
N TRP A 211 -8.08 -12.42 21.92
CA TRP A 211 -7.08 -11.89 22.82
C TRP A 211 -7.70 -11.19 24.03
N LEU A 212 -8.75 -10.39 23.87
CA LEU A 212 -9.42 -9.76 25.02
C LEU A 212 -10.12 -10.78 25.93
N ALA A 213 -10.68 -11.85 25.36
CA ALA A 213 -11.45 -12.87 26.08
C ALA A 213 -10.59 -13.94 26.81
N ALA A 214 -9.32 -14.11 26.43
CA ALA A 214 -8.49 -15.22 26.91
C ALA A 214 -7.86 -15.04 28.32
N GLY A 215 -7.92 -13.85 28.92
CA GLY A 215 -7.27 -13.55 30.20
C GLY A 215 -8.12 -12.65 31.11
N ASP A 216 -7.48 -11.77 31.88
CA ASP A 216 -8.20 -10.76 32.68
C ASP A 216 -8.81 -9.72 31.75
N GLN A 217 -10.08 -9.93 31.42
CA GLN A 217 -10.85 -9.08 30.51
C GLN A 217 -10.80 -7.60 30.93
N THR A 218 -10.83 -7.30 32.24
CA THR A 218 -10.83 -5.92 32.74
C THR A 218 -9.50 -5.25 32.40
N ARG A 219 -8.39 -5.91 32.72
CA ARG A 219 -7.04 -5.37 32.46
C ARG A 219 -6.73 -5.30 30.96
N ARG A 220 -7.13 -6.32 30.18
CA ARG A 220 -6.93 -6.32 28.71
C ARG A 220 -7.77 -5.25 28.01
N LEU A 221 -8.99 -4.96 28.48
CA LEU A 221 -9.79 -3.83 28.00
C LEU A 221 -9.16 -2.47 28.32
N GLN A 222 -8.58 -2.32 29.51
CA GLN A 222 -7.82 -1.11 29.88
C GLN A 222 -6.57 -0.95 29.00
N ALA A 223 -5.85 -2.04 28.74
CA ALA A 223 -4.71 -2.07 27.82
C ALA A 223 -5.12 -1.58 26.42
N LEU A 224 -6.19 -2.13 25.84
CA LEU A 224 -6.69 -1.70 24.53
C LEU A 224 -7.08 -0.23 24.51
N LYS A 225 -7.73 0.28 25.57
CA LYS A 225 -8.09 1.70 25.68
C LYS A 225 -6.85 2.60 25.71
N ALA A 226 -5.81 2.17 26.41
CA ALA A 226 -4.54 2.90 26.50
C ALA A 226 -3.75 2.87 25.19
N GLN A 227 -3.86 1.78 24.42
CA GLN A 227 -3.10 1.55 23.18
C GLN A 227 -3.99 0.99 22.06
N PRO A 228 -4.91 1.81 21.50
CA PRO A 228 -5.91 1.38 20.52
C PRO A 228 -5.36 1.10 19.11
N VAL A 229 -4.09 1.43 18.88
CA VAL A 229 -3.41 1.25 17.59
C VAL A 229 -2.41 0.10 17.68
N LEU A 230 -1.44 0.20 18.60
CA LEU A 230 -0.34 -0.75 18.66
C LEU A 230 -0.80 -2.15 19.08
N ILE A 231 -1.70 -2.27 20.06
CA ILE A 231 -2.18 -3.60 20.51
C ILE A 231 -2.90 -4.33 19.38
N PRO A 232 -3.94 -3.77 18.72
CA PRO A 232 -4.60 -4.50 17.64
C PRO A 232 -3.65 -4.90 16.52
N LEU A 233 -2.71 -4.03 16.15
CA LEU A 233 -1.74 -4.36 15.12
C LEU A 233 -0.81 -5.51 15.55
N ILE A 234 -0.31 -5.52 16.78
CA ILE A 234 0.56 -6.61 17.27
C ILE A 234 -0.23 -7.91 17.30
N VAL A 235 -1.45 -7.89 17.84
CA VAL A 235 -2.31 -9.07 17.94
C VAL A 235 -2.70 -9.62 16.57
N ILE A 236 -3.00 -8.76 15.60
CA ILE A 236 -3.36 -9.21 14.24
C ILE A 236 -2.15 -9.81 13.53
N LEU A 237 -0.99 -9.15 13.63
CA LEU A 237 0.21 -9.54 12.91
C LEU A 237 0.97 -10.69 13.56
N SER A 238 0.81 -10.91 14.87
CA SER A 238 1.49 -12.01 15.57
C SER A 238 1.07 -13.40 15.06
N TYR A 239 -0.11 -13.53 14.46
CA TYR A 239 -0.60 -14.81 13.93
C TYR A 239 -0.31 -15.01 12.43
N SER A 240 0.46 -14.13 11.79
CA SER A 240 0.91 -14.29 10.40
C SER A 240 2.28 -14.98 10.35
N SER A 241 2.44 -15.97 9.47
CA SER A 241 3.64 -16.82 9.36
C SER A 241 4.79 -16.21 8.56
N ASP A 242 4.57 -15.10 7.85
CA ASP A 242 5.40 -14.74 6.69
C ASP A 242 6.45 -13.66 7.00
N ASP A 243 6.47 -13.08 8.20
CA ASP A 243 7.34 -11.95 8.55
C ASP A 243 8.25 -12.21 9.77
N LEU A 244 9.44 -11.58 9.79
CA LEU A 244 10.38 -11.59 10.90
C LEU A 244 9.74 -10.99 12.17
N PRO A 245 10.21 -11.42 13.35
CA PRO A 245 9.57 -11.06 14.61
C PRO A 245 9.84 -9.63 15.08
N LEU A 246 8.89 -9.07 15.83
CA LEU A 246 9.01 -7.75 16.48
C LEU A 246 9.91 -7.76 17.73
N TRP A 247 10.62 -8.85 17.98
CA TRP A 247 11.28 -9.10 19.24
C TRP A 247 12.65 -8.40 19.31
N PRO A 248 12.96 -7.67 20.39
CA PRO A 248 14.25 -6.97 20.52
C PRO A 248 15.40 -7.98 20.57
N THR A 249 16.51 -7.65 19.90
CA THR A 249 17.73 -8.46 19.88
C THR A 249 18.91 -7.71 20.48
N GLN A 250 19.81 -8.44 21.16
CA GLN A 250 20.98 -7.85 21.82
C GLN A 250 22.17 -7.73 20.85
N VAL A 251 22.60 -8.84 20.23
CA VAL A 251 23.53 -9.01 19.10
C VAL A 251 23.33 -10.47 18.60
N GLU A 252 23.56 -10.79 17.30
CA GLU A 252 23.50 -12.17 16.75
C GLU A 252 22.22 -12.97 17.08
N LEU A 253 21.06 -12.54 16.57
CA LEU A 253 19.78 -13.30 16.64
C LEU A 253 19.31 -13.73 18.05
N LYS A 254 19.98 -13.26 19.13
CA LYS A 254 19.57 -13.50 20.51
C LYS A 254 18.54 -12.47 20.95
N TYR A 255 17.38 -13.00 21.33
CA TYR A 255 16.26 -12.28 21.90
C TYR A 255 16.58 -11.75 23.30
N GLU A 256 16.39 -10.46 23.54
CA GLU A 256 16.58 -9.83 24.85
C GLU A 256 15.49 -10.23 25.84
N ALA A 257 15.79 -10.83 26.99
CA ALA A 257 14.75 -11.19 27.96
C ALA A 257 13.95 -9.96 28.46
N PRO A 258 12.62 -10.06 28.68
CA PRO A 258 11.85 -8.98 29.24
C PRO A 258 12.28 -8.72 30.69
N PRO A 259 12.22 -7.45 31.15
CA PRO A 259 12.66 -7.09 32.48
C PRO A 259 11.71 -7.58 33.60
N TRP A 260 10.55 -8.16 33.25
CA TRP A 260 9.55 -8.65 34.20
C TRP A 260 9.65 -10.17 34.35
N PRO A 261 10.09 -10.69 35.52
CA PRO A 261 10.26 -12.12 35.74
C PRO A 261 9.02 -12.96 35.43
N THR A 262 7.83 -12.43 35.74
CA THR A 262 6.54 -13.11 35.57
C THR A 262 6.16 -13.42 34.12
N VAL A 263 6.85 -12.83 33.14
CA VAL A 263 6.59 -13.08 31.70
C VAL A 263 7.87 -13.46 30.94
N GLN A 264 8.98 -13.68 31.63
CA GLN A 264 10.25 -14.09 31.00
C GLN A 264 10.15 -15.43 30.30
N GLU A 265 9.36 -16.36 30.82
CA GLU A 265 9.12 -17.68 30.22
C GLU A 265 8.41 -17.62 28.86
N LEU A 266 7.76 -16.49 28.54
CA LEU A 266 7.12 -16.24 27.25
C LEU A 266 8.10 -15.72 26.18
N THR A 267 9.38 -15.57 26.55
CA THR A 267 10.46 -15.26 25.61
C THR A 267 10.62 -16.40 24.61
N PRO A 268 10.56 -16.12 23.30
CA PRO A 268 10.80 -17.15 22.30
C PRO A 268 12.20 -17.75 22.43
N ALA A 269 12.31 -19.03 22.09
CA ALA A 269 13.59 -19.71 21.96
C ALA A 269 14.40 -19.13 20.79
N HIS A 270 15.72 -19.32 20.79
CA HIS A 270 16.59 -18.80 19.74
C HIS A 270 16.13 -19.24 18.35
N GLY A 271 15.95 -18.29 17.43
CA GLY A 271 15.57 -18.56 16.05
C GLY A 271 14.19 -19.19 15.84
N THR A 272 13.39 -19.39 16.89
CA THR A 272 12.06 -20.02 16.79
C THR A 272 11.01 -19.15 17.45
N ILE A 273 10.11 -18.60 16.64
CA ILE A 273 8.95 -17.85 17.13
C ILE A 273 7.67 -18.56 16.72
N THR A 274 6.91 -18.92 17.73
CA THR A 274 5.57 -19.47 17.56
C THR A 274 4.60 -18.33 17.19
N PRO A 275 3.72 -18.53 16.20
CA PRO A 275 2.64 -17.58 15.93
C PRO A 275 1.87 -17.23 17.20
N GLY A 276 1.71 -15.94 17.46
CA GLY A 276 1.03 -15.40 18.63
C GLY A 276 1.93 -15.08 19.83
N ALA A 277 3.24 -15.34 19.77
CA ALA A 277 4.14 -15.13 20.91
C ALA A 277 4.08 -13.70 21.49
N GLU A 278 4.08 -12.67 20.64
CA GLU A 278 4.04 -11.28 21.09
C GLU A 278 2.66 -10.90 21.65
N ALA A 279 1.58 -11.43 21.06
CA ALA A 279 0.24 -11.26 21.61
C ALA A 279 0.11 -11.92 22.99
N ASN A 280 0.70 -13.11 23.16
CA ASN A 280 0.71 -13.83 24.44
C ASN A 280 1.51 -13.06 25.49
N LEU A 281 2.69 -12.54 25.14
CA LEU A 281 3.51 -11.71 26.04
C LEU A 281 2.73 -10.48 26.53
N ILE A 282 2.13 -9.72 25.60
CA ILE A 282 1.37 -8.51 25.95
C ILE A 282 0.11 -8.86 26.75
N GLY A 283 -0.54 -9.97 26.41
CA GLY A 283 -1.70 -10.49 27.15
C GLY A 283 -1.37 -10.83 28.60
N ALA A 284 -0.33 -11.63 28.80
CA ALA A 284 0.13 -12.00 30.13
C ALA A 284 0.61 -10.79 30.93
N ALA A 285 1.30 -9.84 30.29
CA ALA A 285 1.73 -8.62 30.95
C ALA A 285 0.53 -7.77 31.41
N ALA A 286 -0.51 -7.64 30.57
CA ALA A 286 -1.77 -6.99 30.95
C ALA A 286 -2.42 -7.71 32.14
N ASP A 287 -2.53 -9.03 32.08
CA ASP A 287 -3.15 -9.84 33.13
C ASP A 287 -2.43 -9.71 34.47
N GLN A 288 -1.09 -9.58 34.46
CA GLN A 288 -0.27 -9.35 35.66
C GLN A 288 -0.28 -7.88 36.13
N GLY A 289 -0.94 -6.97 35.41
CA GLY A 289 -1.03 -5.55 35.79
C GLY A 289 0.24 -4.77 35.48
N ILE A 290 1.10 -5.31 34.62
CA ILE A 290 2.30 -4.61 34.14
C ILE A 290 1.86 -3.49 33.20
N SER A 291 2.52 -2.33 33.32
CA SER A 291 2.27 -1.18 32.44
C SER A 291 2.54 -1.55 30.98
N ILE A 292 1.49 -1.58 30.16
CA ILE A 292 1.61 -1.84 28.72
C ILE A 292 2.49 -0.82 28.01
N SER A 293 2.51 0.43 28.48
CA SER A 293 3.43 1.43 27.90
C SER A 293 4.89 1.05 28.12
N ASP A 294 5.21 0.36 29.22
CA ASP A 294 6.55 -0.10 29.51
C ASP A 294 6.89 -1.33 28.66
N VAL A 295 5.97 -2.28 28.53
CA VAL A 295 6.09 -3.46 27.64
C VAL A 295 6.34 -3.04 26.20
N LEU A 296 5.54 -2.13 25.66
CA LEU A 296 5.69 -1.67 24.29
C LEU A 296 6.96 -0.82 24.10
N SER A 297 7.36 -0.04 25.11
CA SER A 297 8.61 0.74 25.07
C SER A 297 9.83 -0.19 24.99
N TRP A 298 9.82 -1.27 25.75
CA TRP A 298 10.84 -2.31 25.69
C TRP A 298 10.80 -3.07 24.35
N LEU A 299 9.62 -3.52 23.90
CA LEU A 299 9.46 -4.32 22.68
C LEU A 299 9.93 -3.55 21.44
N PHE A 300 9.53 -2.28 21.32
CA PHE A 300 9.91 -1.44 20.18
C PHE A 300 11.24 -0.71 20.36
N LYS A 301 11.93 -0.87 21.50
CA LYS A 301 13.11 -0.06 21.86
C LYS A 301 12.89 1.44 21.72
N ALA A 302 11.66 1.90 21.99
CA ALA A 302 11.23 3.26 21.76
C ALA A 302 10.99 4.01 23.08
N PRO A 303 11.18 5.35 23.14
CA PRO A 303 10.91 6.12 24.34
C PRO A 303 9.45 5.99 24.81
N LYS A 304 9.22 5.86 26.14
CA LYS A 304 7.88 5.78 26.73
C LYS A 304 6.97 6.94 26.30
N SER A 305 7.52 8.15 26.12
CA SER A 305 6.76 9.31 25.64
C SER A 305 6.19 9.12 24.24
N SER A 306 6.92 8.42 23.36
CA SER A 306 6.49 8.12 21.99
C SER A 306 5.36 7.08 22.00
N ILE A 307 5.50 6.04 22.83
CA ILE A 307 4.46 5.03 23.04
C ILE A 307 3.18 5.65 23.61
N ARG A 308 3.28 6.50 24.63
CA ARG A 308 2.13 7.21 25.20
C ARG A 308 1.44 8.10 24.15
N PHE A 309 2.23 8.80 23.33
CA PHE A 309 1.68 9.59 22.23
C PHE A 309 0.89 8.72 21.24
N LEU A 310 1.43 7.58 20.80
CA LEU A 310 0.73 6.66 19.91
C LEU A 310 -0.57 6.10 20.54
N GLY A 311 -0.62 5.99 21.87
CA GLY A 311 -1.83 5.65 22.61
C GLY A 311 -2.95 6.70 22.49
N THR A 312 -2.59 7.97 22.26
CA THR A 312 -3.55 9.05 21.98
C THR A 312 -4.04 9.07 20.54
N CYS A 313 -3.29 8.45 19.62
CA CYS A 313 -3.68 8.38 18.22
C CYS A 313 -4.90 7.46 18.02
N ARG A 314 -5.72 7.80 17.03
CA ARG A 314 -6.86 6.98 16.61
C ARG A 314 -6.61 6.45 15.20
N PRO A 315 -7.05 5.22 14.86
CA PRO A 315 -6.83 4.65 13.52
C PRO A 315 -7.28 5.55 12.36
N GLY A 316 -8.35 6.33 12.55
CA GLY A 316 -8.83 7.28 11.54
C GLY A 316 -7.85 8.44 11.25
N HIS A 317 -6.99 8.80 12.20
CA HIS A 317 -5.99 9.85 12.02
C HIS A 317 -4.71 9.31 11.36
N ILE A 318 -4.37 8.06 11.61
CA ILE A 318 -3.10 7.44 11.15
C ILE A 318 -3.28 6.53 9.95
N GLY A 319 -4.43 6.59 9.27
CA GLY A 319 -4.79 5.64 8.20
C GLY A 319 -3.75 5.54 7.06
N GLY A 320 -3.06 6.63 6.75
CA GLY A 320 -1.95 6.62 5.78
C GLY A 320 -0.78 5.76 6.23
N ALA A 321 -0.37 5.87 7.50
CA ALA A 321 0.72 5.09 8.08
C ALA A 321 0.33 3.61 8.21
N LEU A 322 -0.92 3.32 8.60
CA LEU A 322 -1.45 1.96 8.62
C LEU A 322 -1.46 1.31 7.22
N SER A 323 -1.76 2.09 6.18
CA SER A 323 -1.73 1.61 4.80
C SER A 323 -0.31 1.26 4.34
N GLN A 324 0.70 2.00 4.79
CA GLN A 324 2.10 1.68 4.52
C GLN A 324 2.53 0.40 5.21
N LEU A 325 2.13 0.19 6.47
CA LEU A 325 2.37 -1.08 7.17
C LEU A 325 1.78 -2.28 6.42
N GLN A 326 0.59 -2.12 5.84
CA GLN A 326 -0.01 -3.16 5.00
C GLN A 326 0.77 -3.42 3.70
N ARG A 327 1.53 -2.44 3.20
CA ARG A 327 2.30 -2.52 1.94
C ARG A 327 3.71 -3.06 2.16
N GLU A 328 4.35 -2.62 3.24
CA GLU A 328 5.77 -2.85 3.52
C GLU A 328 6.00 -4.06 4.44
N GLY A 329 4.93 -4.60 5.02
CA GLY A 329 5.01 -5.74 5.94
C GLY A 329 5.49 -5.35 7.33
N ARG A 330 5.49 -6.32 8.24
CA ARG A 330 5.83 -6.14 9.65
C ARG A 330 7.27 -5.69 9.87
N ASN A 331 8.16 -5.94 8.90
CA ASN A 331 9.59 -5.65 9.01
C ASN A 331 9.93 -4.16 8.84
N ALA A 332 9.05 -3.39 8.20
CA ALA A 332 9.34 -2.00 7.85
C ALA A 332 8.26 -1.01 8.28
N GLY A 333 6.99 -1.43 8.33
CA GLY A 333 5.88 -0.49 8.46
C GLY A 333 5.71 0.20 9.82
N TRP A 334 6.27 -0.36 10.91
CA TRP A 334 6.19 0.25 12.24
C TRP A 334 7.10 1.45 12.39
N HIS A 335 8.20 1.47 11.64
CA HIS A 335 9.24 2.48 11.81
C HIS A 335 8.72 3.88 11.53
N HIS A 336 7.81 4.06 10.55
CA HIS A 336 7.24 5.37 10.27
C HIS A 336 6.31 5.86 11.40
N LEU A 337 5.53 4.97 12.02
CA LEU A 337 4.69 5.32 13.18
C LEU A 337 5.56 5.72 14.39
N LEU A 338 6.57 4.92 14.69
CA LEU A 338 7.50 5.17 15.79
C LEU A 338 8.30 6.45 15.54
N LEU A 339 8.82 6.64 14.32
CA LEU A 339 9.54 7.83 13.92
C LEU A 339 8.68 9.09 14.08
N GLY A 340 7.43 9.10 13.58
CA GLY A 340 6.52 10.23 13.78
C GLY A 340 6.25 10.54 15.25
N ALA A 341 6.24 9.53 16.11
CA ALA A 341 6.10 9.70 17.56
C ALA A 341 7.32 10.34 18.25
N THR A 342 8.51 10.27 17.64
CA THR A 342 9.74 10.91 18.14
C THR A 342 9.87 12.39 17.82
N ALA A 343 8.99 12.95 16.96
CA ALA A 343 9.05 14.32 16.47
C ALA A 343 8.76 15.43 17.52
N GLY A 344 8.78 15.10 18.83
CA GLY A 344 8.64 16.07 19.92
C GLY A 344 7.37 16.92 19.81
N ASN A 345 7.52 18.24 19.74
CA ASN A 345 6.41 19.19 19.60
C ASN A 345 5.75 19.14 18.20
N ARG A 346 6.39 18.48 17.22
CA ARG A 346 5.92 18.28 15.84
C ARG A 346 5.29 16.90 15.64
N ARG A 347 4.83 16.24 16.69
CA ARG A 347 4.12 14.95 16.55
C ARG A 347 2.83 15.13 15.73
N PRO A 348 2.60 14.34 14.65
CA PRO A 348 1.42 14.47 13.79
C PRO A 348 0.15 14.01 14.52
N ARG A 349 -0.86 14.87 14.70
CA ARG A 349 -2.02 14.57 15.57
C ARG A 349 -3.26 14.11 14.80
N ASN A 350 -3.42 14.60 13.58
CA ASN A 350 -4.60 14.38 12.75
C ASN A 350 -4.22 13.79 11.38
N ARG A 351 -5.23 13.47 10.56
CA ARG A 351 -5.04 12.84 9.25
C ARG A 351 -4.20 13.68 8.28
N SER A 352 -4.36 14.99 8.27
CA SER A 352 -3.56 15.88 7.41
C SER A 352 -2.10 15.94 7.86
N ASP A 353 -1.84 16.02 9.17
CA ASP A 353 -0.47 16.03 9.71
C ASP A 353 0.27 14.76 9.32
N TRP A 354 -0.37 13.59 9.53
CA TRP A 354 0.21 12.31 9.16
C TRP A 354 0.44 12.20 7.65
N LYS A 355 -0.41 12.82 6.82
CA LYS A 355 -0.20 12.82 5.37
C LYS A 355 1.08 13.59 5.02
N VAL A 356 1.24 14.82 5.51
CA VAL A 356 2.43 15.65 5.22
C VAL A 356 3.70 14.99 5.77
N PHE A 357 3.64 14.46 7.00
CA PHE A 357 4.75 13.71 7.60
C PHE A 357 5.17 12.53 6.72
N LEU A 358 4.22 11.70 6.28
CA LEU A 358 4.52 10.53 5.45
C LEU A 358 5.01 10.91 4.05
N ASP A 359 4.48 11.98 3.46
CA ASP A 359 4.95 12.51 2.19
C ASP A 359 6.42 12.93 2.30
N LEU A 360 6.82 13.54 3.43
CA LEU A 360 8.22 13.87 3.74
C LEU A 360 9.10 12.61 3.88
N ILE A 361 8.68 11.64 4.69
CA ILE A 361 9.46 10.41 4.91
C ILE A 361 9.68 9.65 3.60
N GLN A 362 8.70 9.66 2.70
CA GLN A 362 8.83 9.06 1.36
C GLN A 362 9.84 9.78 0.44
N GLN A 363 10.22 11.02 0.75
CA GLN A 363 11.26 11.74 0.01
C GLN A 363 12.66 11.60 0.62
N LEU A 364 12.82 10.90 1.75
CA LEU A 364 14.14 10.64 2.29
C LEU A 364 14.96 9.77 1.31
N PRO A 365 16.26 10.03 1.14
CA PRO A 365 17.14 9.17 0.36
C PRO A 365 17.08 7.72 0.88
N TYR A 366 17.18 6.74 -0.01
CA TYR A 366 17.08 5.33 0.33
C TYR A 366 18.10 4.90 1.40
N GLU A 367 19.30 5.47 1.31
CA GLU A 367 20.41 5.28 2.24
C GLU A 367 20.02 5.72 3.65
N ILE A 368 19.24 6.80 3.79
CA ILE A 368 18.75 7.32 5.07
C ILE A 368 17.58 6.48 5.61
N LEU A 369 16.73 5.92 4.75
CA LEU A 369 15.62 5.05 5.17
C LEU A 369 16.12 3.83 5.95
N PHE A 370 17.31 3.30 5.63
CA PHE A 370 17.93 2.22 6.43
C PHE A 370 18.21 2.66 7.88
N HIS A 371 18.52 3.93 8.11
CA HIS A 371 18.74 4.45 9.47
C HIS A 371 17.45 4.71 10.23
N VAL A 372 16.32 4.84 9.54
CA VAL A 372 14.98 4.93 10.16
C VAL A 372 14.61 3.62 10.85
N SER A 373 14.86 2.47 10.21
CA SER A 373 14.60 1.16 10.82
C SER A 373 15.47 0.89 12.06
N GLN A 374 16.69 1.42 12.05
CA GLN A 374 17.65 1.36 13.17
C GLN A 374 17.41 2.44 14.24
N GLN A 375 16.36 3.26 14.11
CA GLN A 375 16.03 4.36 15.03
C GLN A 375 17.17 5.38 15.23
N LYS A 376 18.01 5.58 14.20
CA LYS A 376 19.16 6.50 14.26
C LYS A 376 18.84 7.91 13.78
N LEU A 377 17.70 8.11 13.08
CA LEU A 377 17.31 9.43 12.59
C LEU A 377 16.68 10.29 13.69
N ASN A 378 17.34 11.38 14.06
CA ASN A 378 16.84 12.34 15.04
C ASN A 378 15.99 13.44 14.38
N LEU A 379 14.66 13.28 14.39
CA LEU A 379 13.75 14.28 13.81
C LEU A 379 13.78 15.64 14.51
N ASN A 380 14.10 15.71 15.81
CA ASN A 380 14.16 16.99 16.51
C ASN A 380 15.35 17.83 16.04
N LEU A 381 16.46 17.17 15.71
CA LEU A 381 17.62 17.80 15.08
C LEU A 381 17.31 18.19 13.64
N LEU A 382 16.82 17.23 12.83
CA LEU A 382 16.51 17.47 11.42
C LEU A 382 15.55 18.66 11.23
N PHE A 383 14.52 18.75 12.07
CA PHE A 383 13.51 19.81 11.99
C PHE A 383 13.81 21.03 12.87
N LYS A 384 15.04 21.20 13.36
CA LYS A 384 15.45 22.42 14.06
C LYS A 384 15.34 23.61 13.09
N GLY A 385 14.58 24.63 13.47
CA GLY A 385 14.29 25.80 12.62
C GLY A 385 13.14 25.62 11.62
N CYS A 386 12.61 24.41 11.44
CA CYS A 386 11.41 24.18 10.62
C CYS A 386 10.12 24.57 11.35
N PRO A 387 9.00 24.80 10.63
CA PRO A 387 7.71 25.06 11.25
C PRO A 387 7.31 23.98 12.25
N THR A 388 6.53 24.37 13.26
CA THR A 388 5.99 23.43 14.24
C THR A 388 4.70 22.77 13.77
N SER A 389 3.89 23.49 12.98
CA SER A 389 2.60 23.01 12.47
C SER A 389 2.74 22.34 11.11
N TRP A 390 2.15 21.17 10.93
CA TRP A 390 2.21 20.40 9.67
C TRP A 390 1.38 21.00 8.53
N ASN A 391 0.49 21.95 8.82
CA ASN A 391 -0.29 22.66 7.80
C ASN A 391 0.42 23.89 7.22
N ASP A 392 1.63 24.20 7.68
CA ASP A 392 2.40 25.34 7.23
C ASP A 392 2.79 25.18 5.74
N SER A 393 2.65 26.27 4.98
CA SER A 393 2.91 26.30 3.53
C SER A 393 4.39 26.15 3.15
N THR A 394 5.29 26.19 4.13
CA THR A 394 6.72 25.97 3.91
C THR A 394 7.11 24.49 3.87
N TRP A 395 6.30 23.56 4.39
CA TRP A 395 6.62 22.12 4.34
C TRP A 395 6.87 21.56 2.93
N PRO A 396 6.11 21.93 1.89
CA PRO A 396 6.43 21.56 0.52
C PRO A 396 7.87 21.91 0.09
N TYR A 397 8.41 23.05 0.56
CA TYR A 397 9.79 23.48 0.28
C TYR A 397 10.80 22.65 1.07
N VAL A 398 10.50 22.33 2.33
CA VAL A 398 11.34 21.43 3.16
C VAL A 398 11.43 20.04 2.52
N ILE A 399 10.29 19.48 2.13
CA ILE A 399 10.19 18.16 1.47
C ILE A 399 10.98 18.17 0.17
N ALA A 400 10.83 19.22 -0.62
CA ALA A 400 11.59 19.47 -1.83
C ALA A 400 13.11 19.47 -1.60
N GLY A 401 13.60 20.24 -0.62
CA GLY A 401 15.03 20.34 -0.32
C GLY A 401 15.62 19.01 0.20
N ILE A 402 14.86 18.28 1.02
CA ILE A 402 15.24 16.93 1.47
C ILE A 402 15.37 15.98 0.27
N LYS A 403 14.43 16.03 -0.67
CA LYS A 403 14.47 15.21 -1.89
C LYS A 403 15.71 15.52 -2.73
N ASP A 404 16.02 16.81 -2.88
CA ASP A 404 17.15 17.27 -3.71
C ASP A 404 18.50 16.80 -3.14
N TYR A 405 18.61 16.55 -1.84
CA TYR A 405 19.80 15.90 -1.24
C TYR A 405 20.11 14.52 -1.83
N THR A 406 19.12 13.84 -2.42
CA THR A 406 19.32 12.57 -3.15
C THR A 406 20.25 12.74 -4.35
N GLU A 407 20.38 13.95 -4.91
CA GLU A 407 21.23 14.22 -6.06
C GLU A 407 22.72 13.95 -5.78
N ILE A 408 23.18 14.21 -4.55
CA ILE A 408 24.55 13.91 -4.13
C ILE A 408 24.81 12.39 -4.22
N TYR A 409 23.86 11.57 -3.75
CA TYR A 409 23.96 10.11 -3.86
C TYR A 409 23.90 9.61 -5.31
N ARG A 410 23.15 10.27 -6.19
CA ARG A 410 23.03 9.86 -7.60
C ARG A 410 24.32 10.07 -8.38
N ASN A 411 25.13 11.06 -7.99
CA ASN A 411 26.43 11.32 -8.59
C ASN A 411 27.57 10.53 -7.92
N LEU A 412 27.25 9.56 -7.05
CA LEU A 412 28.20 8.63 -6.43
C LEU A 412 27.76 7.18 -6.68
N GLU A 413 28.48 6.44 -7.52
CA GLU A 413 28.24 5.02 -7.70
C GLU A 413 28.33 4.23 -6.38
N HIS A 414 27.69 3.06 -6.34
CA HIS A 414 27.69 2.17 -5.18
C HIS A 414 29.10 1.77 -4.71
N LYS A 415 30.12 1.82 -5.57
CA LYS A 415 31.50 1.47 -5.24
C LYS A 415 32.21 2.54 -4.40
N LYS A 416 31.79 3.81 -4.43
CA LYS A 416 32.33 4.91 -3.60
C LYS A 416 31.73 4.88 -2.19
N LEU A 417 31.87 3.74 -1.49
CA LEU A 417 31.22 3.47 -0.21
C LEU A 417 31.58 4.49 0.88
N ASP A 418 32.85 4.94 0.92
CA ASP A 418 33.33 5.90 1.93
C ASP A 418 32.67 7.28 1.77
N ALA A 419 32.65 7.84 0.56
CA ALA A 419 31.96 9.11 0.27
C ALA A 419 30.46 9.01 0.59
N ARG A 420 29.80 7.92 0.17
CA ARG A 420 28.37 7.71 0.44
C ARG A 420 28.07 7.60 1.95
N LYS A 421 28.98 6.98 2.72
CA LYS A 421 28.90 6.96 4.19
C LYS A 421 29.03 8.36 4.78
N LYS A 422 30.00 9.16 4.32
CA LYS A 422 30.16 10.57 4.76
C LYS A 422 28.92 11.43 4.47
N VAL A 423 28.29 11.24 3.31
CA VAL A 423 27.02 11.89 2.95
C VAL A 423 25.89 11.48 3.91
N SER A 424 25.83 10.20 4.30
CA SER A 424 24.85 9.68 5.27
C SER A 424 25.10 10.26 6.66
N ASP A 425 26.34 10.21 7.12
CA ASP A 425 26.76 10.70 8.45
C ASP A 425 26.50 12.20 8.59
N PHE A 426 26.76 12.99 7.53
CA PHE A 426 26.42 14.41 7.49
C PHE A 426 24.91 14.63 7.63
N PHE A 427 24.08 13.91 6.88
CA PHE A 427 22.62 14.07 6.97
C PHE A 427 22.10 13.75 8.38
N LEU A 428 22.59 12.67 9.00
CA LEU A 428 22.14 12.22 10.31
C LEU A 428 22.49 13.18 11.45
N ARG A 429 23.56 13.98 11.30
CA ARG A 429 24.02 14.95 12.31
C ARG A 429 23.62 16.40 12.03
N SER A 430 22.93 16.67 10.94
CA SER A 430 22.62 18.03 10.49
C SER A 430 21.14 18.36 10.65
N ASN A 431 20.85 19.65 10.81
CA ASN A 431 19.49 20.17 10.67
C ASN A 431 19.16 20.48 9.20
N TYR A 432 17.88 20.69 8.89
CA TYR A 432 17.43 20.95 7.52
C TYR A 432 18.09 22.19 6.89
N ALA A 433 18.35 23.26 7.64
CA ALA A 433 18.96 24.47 7.07
C ALA A 433 20.40 24.21 6.60
N GLU A 434 21.17 23.43 7.36
CA GLU A 434 22.51 22.99 6.96
C GLU A 434 22.46 22.09 5.72
N ILE A 435 21.52 21.14 5.70
CA ILE A 435 21.30 20.26 4.54
C ILE A 435 20.95 21.08 3.30
N ALA A 436 19.98 21.99 3.41
CA ALA A 436 19.55 22.85 2.31
C ALA A 436 20.69 23.74 1.78
N ASN A 437 21.51 24.30 2.67
CA ASN A 437 22.69 25.08 2.27
C ASN A 437 23.69 24.22 1.47
N LYS A 438 23.94 22.97 1.88
CA LYS A 438 24.84 22.07 1.15
C LYS A 438 24.26 21.61 -0.18
N VAL A 439 22.94 21.41 -0.27
CA VAL A 439 22.26 21.15 -1.55
C VAL A 439 22.44 22.34 -2.50
N GLU A 440 22.19 23.56 -2.02
CA GLU A 440 22.35 24.76 -2.83
C GLU A 440 23.80 24.94 -3.31
N LEU A 441 24.78 24.75 -2.42
CA LEU A 441 26.20 24.80 -2.78
C LEU A 441 26.57 23.71 -3.81
N PHE A 442 26.06 22.49 -3.62
CA PHE A 442 26.30 21.39 -4.56
C PHE A 442 25.72 21.71 -5.95
N HIS A 443 24.51 22.26 -6.01
CA HIS A 443 23.89 22.68 -7.26
C HIS A 443 24.66 23.81 -7.97
N GLN A 444 25.35 24.67 -7.22
CA GLN A 444 26.21 25.72 -7.79
C GLN A 444 27.54 25.14 -8.31
N ASP A 445 28.13 24.19 -7.59
CA ASP A 445 29.43 23.58 -7.94
C ASP A 445 29.34 22.51 -9.03
N LEU A 446 28.24 21.75 -9.09
CA LEU A 446 28.11 20.62 -10.01
C LEU A 446 28.26 21.01 -11.49
N PRO A 447 27.65 22.12 -11.99
CA PRO A 447 27.89 22.58 -13.36
C PRO A 447 29.37 22.91 -13.61
N ARG A 448 30.05 23.54 -12.63
CA ARG A 448 31.47 23.88 -12.72
C ARG A 448 32.35 22.63 -12.76
N ILE A 449 32.06 21.63 -11.92
CA ILE A 449 32.77 20.34 -11.92
C ILE A 449 32.64 19.66 -13.28
N ARG A 450 31.41 19.61 -13.84
CA ARG A 450 31.16 19.01 -15.15
C ARG A 450 31.92 19.73 -16.27
N ALA A 451 31.85 21.06 -16.30
CA ALA A 451 32.58 21.86 -17.28
C ALA A 451 34.10 21.66 -17.20
N GLN A 452 34.66 21.52 -15.99
CA GLN A 452 36.09 21.25 -15.80
C GLN A 452 36.48 19.88 -16.37
N ILE A 453 35.67 18.85 -16.14
CA ILE A 453 35.89 17.50 -16.67
C ILE A 453 35.77 17.50 -18.20
N ASP A 454 34.76 18.18 -18.74
CA ASP A 454 34.54 18.25 -20.18
C ASP A 454 35.70 18.98 -20.88
N ASN A 455 36.18 20.09 -20.30
CA ASN A 455 37.38 20.77 -20.80
C ASN A 455 38.63 19.89 -20.76
N ALA A 456 38.79 19.07 -19.71
CA ALA A 456 39.93 18.17 -19.58
C ALA A 456 39.89 16.98 -20.57
N LEU A 457 38.69 16.56 -20.96
CA LEU A 457 38.46 15.45 -21.91
C LEU A 457 38.35 15.89 -23.38
N GLY A 458 38.34 17.20 -23.63
CA GLY A 458 38.14 17.82 -24.94
C GLY A 458 36.67 18.13 -25.21
N ALA A 459 36.41 19.25 -25.92
CA ALA A 459 35.06 19.70 -26.27
C ALA A 459 34.29 18.61 -27.04
N LEU A 460 32.97 18.55 -26.79
CA LEU A 460 32.05 17.80 -27.63
C LEU A 460 32.13 18.32 -29.06
N GLU A 461 31.94 17.46 -30.05
CA GLU A 461 31.61 17.94 -31.39
C GLU A 461 30.26 18.67 -31.31
N GLU A 462 30.10 19.85 -31.94
CA GLU A 462 28.85 20.65 -31.94
C GLU A 462 27.60 19.81 -32.32
N ALA A 463 27.80 18.68 -33.01
CA ALA A 463 26.75 17.72 -33.36
C ALA A 463 26.08 17.03 -32.15
N ASP A 464 26.74 16.88 -31.01
CA ASP A 464 26.21 16.16 -29.84
C ASP A 464 25.23 16.99 -29.00
N GLU A 465 25.29 18.33 -29.05
CA GLU A 465 24.43 19.23 -28.26
C GLU A 465 22.99 19.27 -28.79
N LEU A 466 22.84 19.00 -30.08
CA LEU A 466 21.57 18.99 -30.80
C LEU A 466 21.07 17.56 -31.11
N PHE A 467 21.81 16.53 -30.70
CA PHE A 467 21.41 15.15 -30.96
C PHE A 467 20.19 14.75 -30.12
N GLU A 468 19.03 14.60 -30.75
CA GLU A 468 17.78 14.34 -30.02
C GLU A 468 17.64 12.90 -29.52
N TRP A 469 17.06 12.72 -28.32
CA TRP A 469 16.55 11.42 -27.88
C TRP A 469 15.13 11.16 -28.41
N PRO A 470 14.68 9.89 -28.47
CA PRO A 470 13.33 9.56 -28.94
C PRO A 470 12.26 10.34 -28.14
N PRO A 471 11.41 11.13 -28.80
CA PRO A 471 10.42 11.98 -28.13
C PRO A 471 9.35 11.14 -27.44
N LEU A 472 8.77 11.66 -26.37
CA LEU A 472 7.50 11.22 -25.79
C LEU A 472 6.32 11.71 -26.65
N LEU A 473 6.34 12.98 -27.07
CA LEU A 473 5.27 13.64 -27.80
C LEU A 473 5.50 13.53 -29.31
N LEU A 474 4.74 12.65 -29.96
CA LEU A 474 4.88 12.40 -31.40
C LEU A 474 4.30 13.52 -32.28
N SER A 475 3.42 14.35 -31.72
CA SER A 475 2.75 15.43 -32.45
C SER A 475 3.32 16.82 -32.13
N GLY A 476 4.47 16.88 -31.43
CA GLY A 476 5.06 18.14 -30.97
C GLY A 476 4.38 18.70 -29.72
N PRO A 477 4.52 20.03 -29.46
CA PRO A 477 3.97 20.68 -28.28
C PRO A 477 2.45 20.53 -28.15
N ILE A 478 1.97 20.45 -26.90
CA ILE A 478 0.53 20.31 -26.58
C ILE A 478 0.02 21.55 -25.88
N THR A 479 -0.98 22.22 -26.45
CA THR A 479 -1.68 23.32 -25.78
C THR A 479 -2.78 22.80 -24.86
N CYS A 480 -2.68 23.10 -23.56
CA CYS A 480 -3.67 22.76 -22.56
C CYS A 480 -4.91 23.68 -22.65
N PRO A 481 -6.08 23.28 -22.12
CA PRO A 481 -7.31 24.09 -22.17
C PRO A 481 -7.21 25.47 -21.51
N ASN A 482 -6.26 25.65 -20.60
CA ASN A 482 -5.99 26.93 -19.94
C ASN A 482 -4.91 27.78 -20.65
N GLY A 483 -4.54 27.44 -21.89
CA GLY A 483 -3.59 28.20 -22.72
C GLY A 483 -2.12 27.94 -22.44
N ILE A 484 -1.78 27.03 -21.52
CA ILE A 484 -0.38 26.64 -21.25
C ILE A 484 0.07 25.61 -22.28
N GLU A 485 1.25 25.80 -22.84
CA GLU A 485 1.89 24.88 -23.78
C GLU A 485 2.81 23.91 -23.03
N ILE A 486 2.71 22.63 -23.35
CA ILE A 486 3.64 21.59 -22.92
C ILE A 486 4.63 21.36 -24.05
N VAL A 487 5.90 21.69 -23.81
CA VAL A 487 6.99 21.55 -24.77
C VAL A 487 7.95 20.48 -24.26
N GLU A 488 8.22 19.44 -25.04
CA GLU A 488 9.23 18.46 -24.67
C GLU A 488 10.64 18.99 -24.95
N LEU A 489 11.58 18.70 -24.05
CA LEU A 489 12.99 19.00 -24.24
C LEU A 489 13.66 17.75 -24.82
N LEU A 490 14.27 17.86 -26.00
CA LEU A 490 14.65 16.71 -26.83
C LEU A 490 16.17 16.51 -26.93
N CYS A 491 16.95 17.55 -26.67
CA CYS A 491 18.40 17.50 -26.75
C CYS A 491 19.08 18.19 -25.55
N PRO A 492 20.40 17.99 -25.34
CA PRO A 492 21.16 18.67 -24.30
C PRO A 492 21.02 20.20 -24.34
N ASN A 493 21.01 20.80 -25.54
CA ASN A 493 20.84 22.24 -25.69
C ASN A 493 19.48 22.74 -25.16
N ASP A 494 18.39 22.00 -25.39
CA ASP A 494 17.07 22.35 -24.84
C ASP A 494 17.08 22.37 -23.30
N LEU A 495 17.76 21.40 -22.69
CA LEU A 495 17.88 21.32 -21.23
C LEU A 495 18.73 22.48 -20.70
N PHE A 496 19.82 22.82 -21.37
CA PHE A 496 20.67 23.96 -21.00
C PHE A 496 19.90 25.29 -21.09
N GLU A 497 19.21 25.52 -22.20
CA GLU A 497 18.38 26.69 -22.41
C GLU A 497 17.24 26.80 -21.38
N GLU A 498 16.60 25.68 -21.04
CA GLU A 498 15.60 25.64 -19.99
C GLU A 498 16.21 25.91 -18.61
N GLU A 499 17.40 25.40 -18.30
CA GLU A 499 18.13 25.71 -17.07
C GLU A 499 18.40 27.21 -16.94
N LEU A 500 18.83 27.89 -18.01
CA LEU A 500 19.05 29.33 -17.99
C LEU A 500 17.76 30.12 -17.71
N ARG A 501 16.64 29.71 -18.34
CA ARG A 501 15.32 30.34 -18.13
C ARG A 501 14.78 30.11 -16.71
N MET A 502 14.87 28.87 -16.24
CA MET A 502 14.25 28.44 -14.97
C MET A 502 15.17 28.59 -13.77
N ARG A 503 16.47 28.80 -13.99
CA ARG A 503 17.53 28.81 -12.96
C ARG A 503 17.47 27.60 -12.05
N HIS A 504 17.27 26.43 -12.64
CA HIS A 504 17.15 25.16 -11.91
C HIS A 504 17.83 24.01 -12.67
N CYS A 505 18.13 22.92 -11.97
CA CYS A 505 19.10 21.89 -12.36
C CYS A 505 18.62 20.92 -13.47
N VAL A 506 17.89 21.40 -14.48
CA VAL A 506 17.38 20.54 -15.56
C VAL A 506 18.43 20.27 -16.64
N GLY A 507 19.41 21.15 -16.84
CA GLY A 507 20.49 20.98 -17.82
C GLY A 507 21.33 19.73 -17.58
N SER A 508 21.27 19.18 -16.36
CA SER A 508 22.03 18.01 -15.93
C SER A 508 21.42 16.65 -16.31
N TYR A 509 20.23 16.65 -16.93
CA TYR A 509 19.41 15.45 -17.13
C TYR A 509 19.66 14.68 -18.43
N ASP A 510 20.53 15.19 -19.30
CA ASP A 510 20.89 14.60 -20.61
C ASP A 510 21.25 13.11 -20.53
N TYR A 511 22.11 12.71 -19.59
CA TYR A 511 22.46 11.31 -19.41
C TYR A 511 21.23 10.43 -19.08
N SER A 512 20.35 10.92 -18.21
CA SER A 512 19.15 10.18 -17.78
C SER A 512 18.11 10.07 -18.89
N THR A 513 18.00 11.08 -19.76
CA THR A 513 17.11 11.05 -20.93
C THR A 513 17.64 10.10 -22.02
N TYR A 514 18.94 10.12 -22.31
CA TYR A 514 19.57 9.17 -23.25
C TYR A 514 19.57 7.73 -22.75
N ARG A 515 19.69 7.51 -21.44
CA ARG A 515 19.59 6.16 -20.85
C ARG A 515 18.17 5.58 -20.95
N GLY A 516 17.18 6.44 -21.22
CA GLY A 516 15.77 6.06 -21.28
C GLY A 516 15.10 5.98 -19.91
N ASP A 517 15.70 6.57 -18.87
CA ASP A 517 15.13 6.55 -17.52
C ASP A 517 14.04 7.62 -17.33
N CYS A 518 14.07 8.71 -18.11
CA CYS A 518 13.08 9.78 -18.02
C CYS A 518 12.88 10.56 -19.34
N ARG A 519 11.84 11.40 -19.35
CA ARG A 519 11.61 12.48 -20.32
C ARG A 519 11.29 13.77 -19.60
N ILE A 520 11.70 14.89 -20.17
CA ILE A 520 11.54 16.21 -19.55
C ILE A 520 10.61 17.07 -20.41
N ILE A 521 9.63 17.71 -19.76
CA ILE A 521 8.73 18.66 -20.40
C ILE A 521 8.80 20.02 -19.70
N SER A 522 8.72 21.10 -20.47
CA SER A 522 8.55 22.48 -20.03
C SER A 522 7.09 22.90 -20.18
N LEU A 523 6.55 23.57 -19.16
CA LEU A 523 5.23 24.19 -19.17
C LEU A 523 5.43 25.67 -19.45
N ARG A 524 4.99 26.14 -20.61
CA ARG A 524 5.23 27.49 -21.10
C ARG A 524 3.93 28.27 -21.27
N HIS A 525 4.01 29.58 -21.07
CA HIS A 525 2.93 30.51 -21.43
C HIS A 525 3.55 31.74 -22.07
N ASN A 526 3.16 32.04 -23.31
CA ASN A 526 3.76 33.10 -24.12
C ASN A 526 5.30 32.99 -24.15
N SER A 527 5.79 31.78 -24.45
CA SER A 527 7.23 31.44 -24.50
C SER A 527 8.00 31.55 -23.17
N ASN A 528 7.36 31.94 -22.07
CA ASN A 528 7.98 31.94 -20.73
C ASN A 528 7.78 30.58 -20.06
N SER A 529 8.88 29.97 -19.59
CA SER A 529 8.84 28.74 -18.80
C SER A 529 8.28 29.01 -17.40
N LEU A 530 7.22 28.30 -17.03
CA LEU A 530 6.53 28.39 -15.74
C LEU A 530 6.95 27.26 -14.80
N ALA A 531 7.11 26.06 -15.35
CA ALA A 531 7.50 24.87 -14.62
C ALA A 531 8.13 23.84 -15.57
N THR A 532 8.91 22.92 -15.03
CA THR A 532 9.50 21.80 -15.76
C THR A 532 9.21 20.51 -15.01
N ALA A 533 8.88 19.44 -15.74
CA ALA A 533 8.50 18.15 -15.17
C ALA A 533 9.38 17.01 -15.69
N GLU A 534 9.83 16.17 -14.75
CA GLU A 534 10.49 14.90 -15.03
C GLU A 534 9.43 13.78 -15.03
N LEU A 535 9.33 13.06 -16.14
CA LEU A 535 8.40 11.96 -16.36
C LEU A 535 9.15 10.62 -16.44
N ARG A 536 8.56 9.57 -15.86
CA ARG A 536 9.11 8.20 -15.86
C ARG A 536 8.04 7.18 -16.21
N ILE A 537 8.44 6.07 -16.83
CA ILE A 537 7.55 4.92 -17.04
C ILE A 537 7.47 4.09 -15.75
N ASP A 538 6.26 3.69 -15.35
CA ASP A 538 6.02 2.83 -14.19
C ASP A 538 6.51 1.40 -14.47
N LYS A 539 7.67 1.07 -13.91
CA LYS A 539 8.30 -0.27 -14.01
C LYS A 539 7.55 -1.33 -13.17
N LYS A 540 6.56 -0.97 -12.34
CA LYS A 540 5.76 -1.91 -11.51
C LYS A 540 4.54 -2.48 -12.24
N THR A 541 4.16 -1.89 -13.36
CA THR A 541 3.20 -2.52 -14.27
C THR A 541 3.87 -3.77 -14.83
N THR A 542 3.49 -4.94 -14.34
CA THR A 542 3.95 -6.24 -14.85
C THR A 542 3.88 -6.23 -16.38
N SER A 543 4.85 -6.86 -17.06
CA SER A 543 5.00 -6.95 -18.52
C SER A 543 3.75 -7.42 -19.31
N SER A 544 2.65 -7.73 -18.62
CA SER A 544 1.34 -8.09 -19.15
C SER A 544 0.35 -6.91 -19.31
N SER A 545 0.61 -5.72 -18.75
CA SER A 545 -0.29 -4.57 -18.97
C SER A 545 -0.04 -3.96 -20.34
N LYS A 546 -1.04 -4.02 -21.24
CA LYS A 546 -0.92 -3.56 -22.62
C LYS A 546 -0.55 -2.07 -22.78
N ASN A 547 -0.67 -1.25 -21.73
CA ASN A 547 -0.31 0.18 -21.74
C ASN A 547 0.52 0.54 -20.49
N PRO A 548 1.85 0.78 -20.61
CA PRO A 548 2.66 1.29 -19.51
C PRO A 548 2.17 2.66 -19.06
N ARG A 549 2.14 2.90 -17.74
CA ARG A 549 1.71 4.20 -17.18
C ARG A 549 2.89 5.15 -17.04
N VAL A 550 2.69 6.43 -17.31
CA VAL A 550 3.66 7.50 -17.06
C VAL A 550 3.39 8.16 -15.70
N LEU A 551 4.46 8.35 -14.93
CA LEU A 551 4.47 8.96 -13.61
C LEU A 551 5.27 10.26 -13.63
N CYS A 552 4.85 11.22 -12.81
CA CYS A 552 5.66 12.41 -12.52
C CYS A 552 6.68 12.06 -11.43
N ALA A 553 7.97 12.09 -11.78
CA ALA A 553 9.04 11.97 -10.79
C ALA A 553 9.26 13.32 -10.08
N GLN A 554 9.15 14.43 -10.79
CA GLN A 554 9.42 15.77 -10.28
C GLN A 554 8.65 16.82 -11.09
N LEU A 555 8.17 17.88 -10.43
CA LEU A 555 7.59 19.06 -11.07
C LEU A 555 8.09 20.30 -10.30
N ARG A 556 8.85 21.17 -10.98
CA ARG A 556 9.52 22.33 -10.37
C ARG A 556 9.21 23.61 -11.11
N ALA A 557 9.06 24.70 -10.37
CA ALA A 557 9.06 26.07 -10.86
C ALA A 557 10.47 26.66 -10.78
N HIS A 558 10.59 27.94 -11.16
CA HIS A 558 11.83 28.70 -11.14
C HIS A 558 12.62 28.54 -9.83
N ARG A 559 13.94 28.34 -9.91
CA ARG A 559 14.87 28.04 -8.80
C ARG A 559 14.49 26.78 -7.99
N ASN A 560 14.12 25.69 -8.66
CA ASN A 560 13.72 24.42 -8.05
C ASN A 560 12.52 24.52 -7.08
N ALA A 561 11.75 25.61 -7.13
CA ALA A 561 10.61 25.80 -6.23
C ALA A 561 9.53 24.72 -6.50
N PRO A 562 8.81 24.24 -5.47
CA PRO A 562 7.64 23.39 -5.67
C PRO A 562 6.53 24.14 -6.40
N VAL A 563 5.79 23.45 -7.27
CA VAL A 563 4.62 24.02 -7.94
C VAL A 563 3.38 23.85 -7.05
N SER A 564 2.82 24.96 -6.57
CA SER A 564 1.66 24.95 -5.69
C SER A 564 0.38 24.48 -6.39
N THR A 565 -0.49 23.79 -5.63
CA THR A 565 -1.82 23.38 -6.10
C THR A 565 -2.70 24.58 -6.46
N GLY A 566 -3.44 24.48 -7.55
CA GLY A 566 -4.33 25.55 -8.04
C GLY A 566 -3.65 26.59 -8.92
N THR A 567 -2.32 26.55 -9.08
CA THR A 567 -1.63 27.38 -10.08
C THR A 567 -1.99 26.94 -11.50
N PRO A 568 -2.00 27.85 -12.49
CA PRO A 568 -2.25 27.49 -13.89
C PRO A 568 -1.34 26.36 -14.39
N ALA A 569 -0.05 26.41 -14.05
CA ALA A 569 0.93 25.39 -14.41
C ALA A 569 0.59 24.01 -13.79
N LYS A 570 0.19 23.96 -12.51
CA LYS A 570 -0.21 22.69 -11.89
C LYS A 570 -1.48 22.12 -12.53
N THR A 571 -2.46 22.96 -12.81
CA THR A 571 -3.72 22.55 -13.47
C THR A 571 -3.45 22.00 -14.88
N ALA A 572 -2.60 22.67 -15.66
CA ALA A 572 -2.17 22.20 -16.97
C ALA A 572 -1.44 20.85 -16.89
N PHE A 573 -0.48 20.73 -15.95
CA PHE A 573 0.26 19.49 -15.74
C PHE A 573 -0.65 18.31 -15.37
N ASP A 574 -1.58 18.51 -14.43
CA ASP A 574 -2.48 17.45 -13.97
C ASP A 574 -3.43 17.01 -15.08
N TRP A 575 -3.92 17.96 -15.89
CA TRP A 575 -4.68 17.65 -17.10
C TRP A 575 -3.84 16.85 -18.10
N PHE A 576 -2.64 17.32 -18.44
CA PHE A 576 -1.73 16.67 -19.39
C PHE A 576 -1.43 15.23 -18.98
N LEU A 577 -1.01 15.01 -17.73
CA LEU A 577 -0.68 13.67 -17.24
C LEU A 577 -1.90 12.73 -17.24
N THR A 578 -3.09 13.28 -17.05
CA THR A 578 -4.36 12.53 -17.16
C THR A 578 -4.63 12.11 -18.60
N GLN A 579 -4.53 13.04 -19.56
CA GLN A 579 -4.75 12.75 -20.98
C GLN A 579 -3.71 11.80 -21.58
N LEU A 580 -2.45 11.94 -21.15
CA LEU A 580 -1.37 11.05 -21.52
C LEU A 580 -1.65 9.61 -21.07
N ASN A 581 -2.00 9.43 -19.79
CA ASN A 581 -2.27 8.11 -19.23
C ASN A 581 -3.61 7.50 -19.65
N SER A 582 -4.57 8.30 -20.14
CA SER A 582 -5.80 7.77 -20.75
C SER A 582 -5.61 7.34 -22.21
N GLY A 583 -4.44 7.61 -22.81
CA GLY A 583 -4.18 7.38 -24.23
C GLY A 583 -4.85 8.39 -25.15
N ALA A 584 -5.36 9.51 -24.62
CA ALA A 584 -5.95 10.58 -25.43
C ALA A 584 -4.86 11.41 -26.14
N ILE A 585 -3.68 11.52 -25.53
CA ILE A 585 -2.46 12.04 -26.18
C ILE A 585 -1.65 10.85 -26.70
N THR A 586 -1.44 10.81 -28.01
CA THR A 586 -0.56 9.83 -28.65
C THR A 586 0.86 10.04 -28.16
N SER A 587 1.47 8.98 -27.61
CA SER A 587 2.80 9.06 -27.00
C SER A 587 3.68 7.88 -27.35
N ASN A 588 4.98 8.11 -27.38
CA ASN A 588 5.99 7.08 -27.53
C ASN A 588 6.58 6.73 -26.15
N LEU A 589 6.36 5.48 -25.73
CA LEU A 589 6.85 4.93 -24.46
C LEU A 589 8.05 3.97 -24.68
N SER A 590 8.61 3.93 -25.89
CA SER A 590 9.84 3.21 -26.20
C SER A 590 11.04 4.14 -26.01
N TRP A 591 11.67 4.04 -24.85
CA TRP A 591 12.84 4.85 -24.49
C TRP A 591 14.09 3.96 -24.40
N PRO A 592 14.73 3.63 -25.54
CA PRO A 592 15.93 2.81 -25.55
C PRO A 592 17.11 3.53 -24.90
N ASN A 593 18.05 2.75 -24.37
CA ASN A 593 19.31 3.28 -23.87
C ASN A 593 20.27 3.60 -25.04
N LEU A 594 20.47 4.89 -25.31
CA LEU A 594 21.37 5.40 -26.36
C LEU A 594 22.80 5.65 -25.86
N THR A 595 23.04 5.67 -24.54
CA THR A 595 24.35 6.04 -23.99
C THR A 595 25.47 5.10 -24.42
N ARG A 596 25.15 3.86 -24.81
CA ARG A 596 26.11 2.84 -25.24
C ARG A 596 26.76 3.14 -26.60
N GLY A 597 26.15 4.02 -27.41
CA GLY A 597 26.66 4.40 -28.73
C GLY A 597 27.29 5.79 -28.76
N MET A 598 27.22 6.56 -27.67
CA MET A 598 27.65 7.96 -27.63
C MET A 598 29.04 8.09 -26.99
N ALA A 599 30.01 8.63 -27.73
CA ALA A 599 31.40 8.79 -27.28
C ALA A 599 31.51 9.48 -25.91
N ARG A 600 30.68 10.49 -25.65
CA ARG A 600 30.63 11.23 -24.36
C ARG A 600 30.23 10.41 -23.14
N TYR A 601 29.54 9.28 -23.32
CA TYR A 601 29.07 8.40 -22.24
C TYR A 601 29.66 7.00 -22.27
N THR A 602 30.33 6.62 -23.35
CA THR A 602 31.09 5.37 -23.46
C THR A 602 32.52 5.51 -22.93
N ARG A 603 33.03 6.74 -22.76
CA ARG A 603 34.28 7.01 -22.02
C ARG A 603 34.06 6.73 -20.53
N SER A 604 34.41 5.52 -20.08
CA SER A 604 34.42 5.14 -18.67
C SER A 604 35.12 6.17 -17.77
N SER A 605 36.16 6.81 -18.29
CA SER A 605 36.92 7.87 -17.60
C SER A 605 36.09 9.10 -17.21
N ARG A 606 35.07 9.52 -17.98
CA ARG A 606 34.29 10.74 -17.65
C ARG A 606 33.46 10.55 -16.39
N GLN A 607 32.76 9.42 -16.31
CA GLN A 607 31.92 9.09 -15.16
C GLN A 607 32.79 8.83 -13.92
N GLU A 608 33.92 8.13 -14.08
CA GLU A 608 34.89 7.90 -13.01
C GLU A 608 35.47 9.21 -12.45
N LEU A 609 35.83 10.16 -13.33
CA LEU A 609 36.30 11.50 -12.94
C LEU A 609 35.21 12.31 -12.25
N LEU A 610 33.97 12.26 -12.74
CA LEU A 610 32.84 12.95 -12.09
C LEU A 610 32.61 12.41 -10.69
N GLU A 611 32.63 11.09 -10.52
CA GLU A 611 32.48 10.47 -9.20
C GLU A 611 33.63 10.79 -8.26
N GLU A 612 34.86 10.86 -8.77
CA GLU A 612 36.03 11.26 -7.99
C GLU A 612 35.93 12.72 -7.56
N GLU A 613 35.57 13.63 -8.44
CA GLU A 613 35.39 15.04 -8.10
C GLU A 613 34.22 15.28 -7.15
N VAL A 614 33.13 14.53 -7.29
CA VAL A 614 32.01 14.57 -6.33
C VAL A 614 32.43 13.99 -4.98
N ALA A 615 33.23 12.92 -4.94
CA ALA A 615 33.81 12.40 -3.70
C ALA A 615 34.75 13.43 -3.03
N ASN A 616 35.59 14.11 -3.82
CA ASN A 616 36.45 15.20 -3.34
C ASN A 616 35.62 16.40 -2.86
N TRP A 617 34.48 16.69 -3.50
CA TRP A 617 33.53 17.69 -3.04
C TRP A 617 32.93 17.29 -1.68
N VAL A 618 32.51 16.03 -1.51
CA VAL A 618 32.01 15.51 -0.23
C VAL A 618 33.05 15.68 0.87
N ASP A 619 34.31 15.34 0.60
CA ASP A 619 35.40 15.48 1.56
C ASP A 619 35.68 16.94 1.95
N ARG A 620 35.59 17.87 0.99
CA ARG A 620 35.79 19.29 1.26
C ARG A 620 34.63 19.93 2.03
N HIS A 621 33.40 19.54 1.71
CA HIS A 621 32.21 20.32 2.10
C HIS A 621 31.32 19.66 3.13
N LEU A 622 31.33 18.32 3.24
CA LEU A 622 30.53 17.57 4.21
C LEU A 622 31.37 17.04 5.37
N VAL A 623 32.70 17.00 5.23
CA VAL A 623 33.65 16.54 6.25
C VAL A 623 34.46 17.72 6.82
N GLY A 624 33.90 18.43 7.82
CA GLY A 624 34.67 19.36 8.66
C GLY A 624 33.78 20.26 9.53
N ARG A 625 34.13 20.64 10.77
CA ARG A 625 35.08 20.11 11.78
C ARG A 625 34.26 19.61 12.98
N ALA A 626 34.82 18.67 13.76
CA ALA A 626 34.27 18.27 15.06
C ALA A 626 34.09 19.47 15.99
#